data_AF-A0A6L7RV87-F1
#
_entry.id   AF-A0A6L7RV87-F1
#
_cell.length_a   1.000
_cell.length_b   1.000
_cell.length_c   1.000
_cell.angle_alpha   90.00
_cell.angle_beta   90.00
_cell.angle_gamma   90.00
#
_symmetry.space_group_name_H-M   'P 1'
#
loop_
_entity.id
_entity.type
_entity.pdbx_description
1 polymer ?
#
loop_
_entity_poly.entity_id
_entity_poly.type
_entity_poly.pdbx_seq_one_letter_code
_entity_poly.pdbx_strand_id
1 'polypeptide(L)'
;MSVRFQRRIRLLPGVTLNIGKTGVSVTIGVRGARWTIGQRGHTASVGLPGTGLSYRKQVSHDSAVKMAKGTADEPAAQARPAPPQSAWDDFK
;
A
#
# COMPACT_ATOMS: atom_id res chain seq x y z
N MET A 1 -28.07 7.67 3.19
CA MET A 1 -27.27 6.49 3.60
C MET A 1 -27.03 5.64 2.36
N SER A 2 -25.79 5.39 1.96
CA SER A 2 -25.49 4.57 0.77
C SER A 2 -24.86 3.24 1.19
N VAL A 3 -25.42 2.14 0.70
CA VAL A 3 -24.86 0.80 0.91
C VAL A 3 -23.66 0.65 -0.02
N ARG A 4 -22.46 0.52 0.56
CA ARG A 4 -21.24 0.24 -0.21
C ARG A 4 -21.04 -1.27 -0.30
N PHE A 5 -21.21 -1.83 -1.49
CA PHE A 5 -20.86 -3.23 -1.76
C PHE A 5 -19.35 -3.38 -1.96
N GLN A 6 -18.71 -4.09 -1.04
CA GLN A 6 -17.33 -4.54 -1.16
C GLN A 6 -17.23 -5.95 -0.56
N ARG A 7 -16.73 -6.91 -1.36
CA ARG A 7 -16.55 -8.30 -0.95
C ARG A 7 -15.12 -8.73 -1.24
N ARG A 8 -14.42 -9.23 -0.21
CA ARG A 8 -13.11 -9.87 -0.36
C ARG A 8 -13.30 -11.38 -0.21
N ILE A 9 -12.93 -12.14 -1.24
CA ILE A 9 -13.00 -13.59 -1.25
C ILE A 9 -11.56 -14.13 -1.26
N ARG A 10 -11.20 -14.96 -0.28
CA ARG A 10 -9.92 -15.68 -0.29
C ARG A 10 -10.17 -16.98 -1.05
N LEU A 11 -9.49 -17.15 -2.19
CA LEU A 11 -9.65 -18.35 -3.02
C LEU A 11 -8.68 -19.44 -2.56
N LEU A 12 -7.42 -19.04 -2.37
CA LEU A 12 -6.31 -19.92 -1.99
C LEU A 12 -5.39 -19.16 -1.02
N PRO A 13 -4.56 -19.85 -0.22
CA PRO A 13 -3.48 -19.19 0.51
C PRO A 13 -2.58 -18.43 -0.47
N GLY A 14 -2.54 -17.11 -0.33
CA GLY A 14 -1.81 -16.21 -1.24
C GLY A 14 -2.63 -15.67 -2.42
N VAL A 15 -3.88 -16.09 -2.64
CA VAL A 15 -4.75 -15.53 -3.68
C VAL A 15 -6.03 -14.97 -3.10
N THR A 16 -6.24 -13.67 -3.30
CA THR A 16 -7.43 -12.96 -2.84
C THR A 16 -8.09 -12.21 -3.98
N LEU A 17 -9.41 -12.29 -4.06
CA LEU A 17 -10.25 -11.56 -4.99
C LEU A 17 -10.96 -10.44 -4.24
N ASN A 18 -10.91 -9.23 -4.77
CA ASN A 18 -11.60 -8.06 -4.24
C ASN A 18 -12.62 -7.60 -5.29
N ILE A 19 -13.89 -7.59 -4.90
CA ILE A 19 -15.02 -7.24 -5.75
C ILE A 19 -15.71 -6.03 -5.11
N GLY A 20 -15.93 -4.97 -5.88
CA GLY A 20 -16.70 -3.83 -5.42
C GLY A 20 -17.38 -3.10 -6.58
N LYS A 21 -18.10 -2.01 -6.27
CA LYS A 21 -18.85 -1.20 -7.25
C LYS A 21 -18.02 -0.78 -8.49
N THR A 22 -16.72 -0.56 -8.30
CA THR A 22 -15.82 -0.05 -9.36
C THR A 22 -15.03 -1.14 -10.08
N GLY A 23 -15.33 -2.43 -9.83
CA GLY A 23 -14.66 -3.53 -10.51
C GLY A 23 -14.13 -4.64 -9.62
N VAL A 24 -13.48 -5.60 -10.28
CA VAL A 24 -12.83 -6.76 -9.68
C VAL A 24 -11.30 -6.59 -9.77
N SER A 25 -10.60 -6.92 -8.68
CA SER A 25 -9.15 -7.09 -8.66
C SER A 25 -8.75 -8.38 -7.97
N VAL A 26 -7.72 -9.02 -8.50
CA VAL A 26 -7.12 -10.24 -7.95
C VAL A 26 -5.76 -9.86 -7.40
N THR A 27 -5.45 -10.26 -6.18
CA THR A 27 -4.10 -10.19 -5.61
C THR A 27 -3.57 -11.61 -5.45
N ILE A 28 -2.42 -11.88 -6.06
CA ILE A 28 -1.71 -13.16 -6.04
C ILE A 28 -0.34 -12.91 -5.41
N GLY A 29 0.01 -13.67 -4.38
CA GLY A 29 1.35 -13.63 -3.80
C GLY A 29 1.42 -13.88 -2.31
N VAL A 30 2.64 -14.09 -1.86
CA VAL A 30 2.99 -14.40 -0.48
C VAL A 30 3.65 -13.20 0.19
N ARG A 31 3.96 -13.32 1.49
CA ARG A 31 4.64 -12.27 2.24
C ARG A 31 6.03 -12.02 1.61
N GLY A 32 6.24 -10.82 1.05
CA GLY A 32 7.45 -10.46 0.31
C GLY A 32 7.32 -10.42 -1.22
N ALA A 33 6.26 -10.97 -1.81
CA ALA A 33 6.01 -10.84 -3.25
C ALA A 33 4.50 -10.89 -3.52
N ARG A 34 3.91 -9.75 -3.87
CA ARG A 34 2.49 -9.58 -4.19
C ARG A 34 2.31 -8.98 -5.56
N TRP A 35 1.36 -9.51 -6.31
CA TRP A 35 0.94 -9.00 -7.60
C TRP A 35 -0.56 -8.80 -7.60
N THR A 36 -1.00 -7.56 -7.77
CA THR A 36 -2.42 -7.22 -7.91
C THR A 36 -2.73 -6.90 -9.36
N ILE A 37 -3.77 -7.52 -9.92
CA ILE A 37 -4.26 -7.32 -11.28
C ILE A 37 -5.72 -6.90 -11.18
N GLY A 38 -6.10 -5.80 -11.83
CA GLY A 38 -7.50 -5.37 -11.87
C GLY A 38 -7.77 -4.33 -12.95
N GLN A 39 -9.00 -3.85 -13.00
CA GLN A 39 -9.45 -2.90 -14.03
C GLN A 39 -8.67 -1.58 -14.05
N ARG A 40 -8.09 -1.17 -12.92
CA ARG A 40 -7.27 0.04 -12.79
C ARG A 40 -5.80 -0.17 -13.17
N GLY A 41 -5.43 -1.38 -13.58
CA GLY A 41 -4.06 -1.76 -13.92
C GLY A 41 -3.49 -2.85 -13.03
N HIS A 42 -2.19 -3.10 -13.23
CA HIS A 42 -1.43 -4.12 -12.52
C HIS A 42 -0.37 -3.50 -11.61
N THR A 43 -0.24 -4.04 -10.40
CA THR A 43 0.74 -3.59 -9.39
C THR A 43 1.52 -4.80 -8.91
N ALA A 44 2.81 -4.85 -9.25
CA ALA A 44 3.75 -5.81 -8.70
C ALA A 44 4.52 -5.16 -7.55
N SER A 45 4.67 -5.88 -6.44
CA SER A 45 5.40 -5.41 -5.27
C SER A 45 6.19 -6.59 -4.72
N VAL A 46 7.50 -6.43 -4.68
CA VAL A 46 8.47 -7.41 -4.21
C VAL A 46 9.32 -6.75 -3.15
N GLY A 47 9.52 -7.41 -2.02
CA GLY A 47 10.26 -6.88 -0.90
C GLY A 47 10.98 -7.98 -0.16
N LEU A 48 12.22 -7.68 0.21
CA LEU A 48 13.08 -8.59 0.94
C LEU A 48 12.74 -8.45 2.44
N PRO A 49 12.12 -9.46 3.06
CA PRO A 49 11.78 -9.39 4.47
C PRO A 49 13.03 -9.25 5.33
N GLY A 50 12.98 -8.40 6.36
CA GLY A 50 14.11 -8.15 7.27
C GLY A 50 15.14 -7.12 6.79
N THR A 51 15.09 -6.66 5.54
CA THR A 51 16.06 -5.69 4.99
C THR A 51 15.51 -4.26 4.88
N GLY A 52 14.19 -4.09 5.02
CA GLY A 52 13.52 -2.81 4.78
C GLY A 52 13.40 -2.41 3.30
N LEU A 53 13.96 -3.19 2.37
CA LEU A 53 13.91 -2.90 0.94
C LEU A 53 12.65 -3.51 0.31
N SER A 54 11.86 -2.65 -0.32
CA SER A 54 10.71 -3.06 -1.12
C SER A 54 10.66 -2.27 -2.43
N TYR A 55 10.48 -2.99 -3.53
CA TYR A 55 10.28 -2.44 -4.85
C TYR A 55 8.83 -2.62 -5.28
N ARG A 56 8.21 -1.55 -5.76
CA ARG A 56 6.83 -1.55 -6.26
C ARG A 56 6.80 -0.97 -7.66
N LYS A 57 6.22 -1.71 -8.60
CA LYS A 57 5.94 -1.26 -9.95
C LYS A 57 4.44 -1.30 -10.19
N GLN A 58 3.87 -0.16 -10.54
CA GLN A 58 2.46 -0.04 -10.90
C GLN A 58 2.34 0.45 -12.33
N VAL A 59 1.50 -0.23 -13.11
CA VAL A 59 1.15 0.16 -14.47
C VAL A 59 -0.36 0.32 -14.50
N SER A 60 -0.81 1.56 -14.65
CA SER A 60 -2.23 1.91 -14.74
C SER A 60 -2.59 2.30 -16.18
N HIS A 61 -3.80 1.97 -16.62
CA HIS A 61 -4.33 2.48 -17.89
C HIS A 61 -4.73 3.96 -17.82
N ASP A 62 -4.81 4.53 -16.61
CA ASP A 62 -5.22 5.91 -16.32
C ASP A 62 -4.03 6.82 -15.93
N SER A 63 -2.81 6.45 -16.35
CA SER A 63 -1.55 7.02 -15.84
C SER A 63 -1.34 8.51 -16.15
N ALA A 64 -2.19 9.13 -16.96
CA ALA A 64 -2.17 10.57 -17.19
C ALA A 64 -2.69 11.39 -15.98
N VAL A 65 -3.57 10.84 -15.14
CA VAL A 65 -4.23 11.62 -14.06
C VAL A 65 -3.57 11.41 -12.68
N LYS A 66 -2.88 10.29 -12.46
CA LYS A 66 -2.31 9.96 -11.13
C LYS A 66 -0.92 10.50 -10.84
N MET A 67 -0.14 10.89 -11.86
CA MET A 67 1.15 11.59 -11.63
C MET A 67 0.95 12.96 -10.98
N ALA A 68 -0.22 13.61 -11.16
CA ALA A 68 -0.55 14.88 -10.52
C ALA A 68 -0.95 14.76 -9.03
N LYS A 69 -1.10 13.54 -8.49
CA LYS A 69 -1.59 13.31 -7.12
C LYS A 69 -0.67 12.41 -6.26
N GLY A 70 0.52 12.11 -6.76
CA GLY A 70 1.51 11.23 -6.11
C GLY A 70 2.43 11.92 -5.09
N THR A 71 2.36 13.25 -4.95
CA THR A 71 3.25 14.04 -4.07
C THR A 71 2.61 14.40 -2.72
N ALA A 72 1.47 13.82 -2.34
CA ALA A 72 0.73 14.20 -1.14
C ALA A 72 0.43 13.05 -0.16
N ASP A 73 1.18 11.95 -0.23
CA ASP A 73 1.18 10.90 0.80
C ASP A 73 2.63 10.56 1.14
N GLU A 74 3.32 11.55 1.69
CA GLU A 74 4.41 11.29 2.63
C GLU A 74 3.80 10.49 3.79
N PRO A 75 4.31 9.29 4.12
CA PRO A 75 3.72 8.47 5.16
C PRO A 75 3.82 9.24 6.48
N ALA A 76 2.67 9.65 7.00
CA ALA A 76 2.47 10.15 8.36
C ALA A 76 2.73 9.06 9.42
N ALA A 77 3.85 8.33 9.31
CA ALA A 77 4.43 7.43 10.29
C ALA A 77 5.72 8.00 10.91
N GLN A 78 5.96 9.31 10.72
CA GLN A 78 7.03 10.07 11.37
C GLN A 78 6.52 11.05 12.44
N ALA A 79 5.34 10.78 13.00
CA ALA A 79 4.94 11.31 14.30
C ALA A 79 5.48 10.40 15.42
N ARG A 80 6.81 10.33 15.57
CA ARG A 80 7.36 10.20 16.92
C ARG A 80 7.40 11.63 17.44
N PRO A 81 6.73 12.01 18.55
CA PRO A 81 7.09 13.27 19.20
C PRO A 81 8.59 13.19 19.47
N ALA A 82 9.33 14.22 19.08
CA ALA A 82 10.74 14.33 19.40
C ALA A 82 10.90 14.10 20.92
N PRO A 83 11.89 13.31 21.37
CA PRO A 83 12.21 13.29 22.79
C PRO A 83 12.51 14.74 23.22
N PRO A 84 11.96 15.23 24.35
CA PRO A 84 12.26 16.56 24.83
C PRO A 84 13.79 16.69 24.96
N GLN A 85 14.37 17.65 24.25
CA GLN A 85 15.81 17.88 24.19
C GLN A 85 16.40 18.35 25.54
N SER A 86 15.56 18.53 26.56
CA SER A 86 15.91 19.08 27.88
C SER A 86 16.47 18.06 28.88
N ALA A 87 16.68 16.79 28.51
CA ALA A 87 17.17 15.75 29.43
C ALA A 87 18.71 15.72 29.59
N TRP A 88 19.44 16.61 28.91
CA TRP A 88 20.91 16.67 28.94
C TRP A 88 21.46 17.95 29.60
N ASP A 89 20.60 18.86 30.06
CA ASP A 89 21.00 20.12 30.70
C ASP A 89 21.18 20.03 32.22
N ASP A 90 20.77 18.92 32.86
CA ASP A 90 20.89 18.70 34.32
C ASP A 90 22.24 18.10 34.76
N PHE A 91 23.16 17.81 33.83
CA PHE A 91 24.45 17.17 34.13
C PHE A 91 25.67 18.12 34.06
N LYS A 92 25.45 19.43 34.22
CA LYS A 92 26.51 20.44 34.27
C LYS A 92 26.37 21.34 35.48
#